data_AF-A0A832LU31-F1
#
_entry.id   AF-A0A832LU31-F1
#
_cell.length_a   1.000
_cell.length_b   1.000
_cell.length_c   1.000
_cell.angle_alpha   90.00
_cell.angle_beta   90.00
_cell.angle_gamma   90.00
#
_symmetry.space_group_name_H-M   'P 1'
#
loop_
_entity.id
_entity.type
_entity.pdbx_description
1 polymer ?
#
loop_
_entity_poly.entity_id
_entity_poly.type
_entity_poly.pdbx_seq_one_letter_code
_entity_poly.pdbx_strand_id
1 'polypeptide(L)'
;MEAPMRAWYEVIKPRADILSGELDEAIFAANLADVLHGRAPLEYGDPARFFQQTYPTQGLVNLLAAVAKRLAQGTGDSVIQLQTPFGGGKTHALISLYHLFRHGRQFPDAVLVRQTV
;
A
#
# COMPACT_ATOMS: atom_id res chain seq x y z
N MET A 1 -10.85 -16.68 33.62
CA MET A 1 -9.66 -17.06 32.85
C MET A 1 -10.00 -16.86 31.38
N GLU A 2 -9.30 -15.97 30.69
CA GLU A 2 -9.45 -15.83 29.25
C GLU A 2 -9.00 -17.12 28.55
N ALA A 3 -9.75 -17.54 27.53
CA ALA A 3 -9.34 -18.66 26.69
C ALA A 3 -8.06 -18.27 25.92
N PRO A 4 -7.10 -19.19 25.74
CA PRO A 4 -5.87 -18.89 25.00
C PRO A 4 -6.19 -18.45 23.56
N MET A 5 -5.45 -17.46 23.07
CA MET A 5 -5.55 -17.01 21.67
C MET A 5 -5.20 -18.17 20.74
N ARG A 6 -6.07 -18.41 19.75
CA ARG A 6 -5.81 -19.37 18.67
C ARG A 6 -4.63 -18.90 17.83
N ALA A 7 -3.82 -19.84 17.35
CA ALA A 7 -2.73 -19.52 16.45
C ALA A 7 -3.26 -19.00 15.11
N TRP A 8 -2.52 -18.11 14.44
CA TRP A 8 -3.00 -17.44 13.23
C TRP A 8 -3.39 -18.41 12.10
N TYR A 9 -2.66 -19.53 11.97
CA TYR A 9 -2.91 -20.56 10.97
C TYR A 9 -4.16 -21.40 11.26
N GLU A 10 -4.73 -21.31 12.46
CA GLU A 10 -5.99 -21.97 12.83
C GLU A 10 -7.22 -21.11 12.48
N VAL A 11 -7.01 -19.81 12.22
CA VAL A 11 -8.09 -18.84 12.01
C VAL A 11 -8.09 -18.21 10.63
N ILE A 12 -7.00 -18.36 9.86
CA ILE A 12 -6.84 -17.80 8.52
C ILE A 12 -6.31 -18.87 7.57
N LYS A 13 -6.89 -18.95 6.37
CA LYS A 13 -6.37 -19.77 5.28
C LYS A 13 -5.47 -18.91 4.38
N PRO A 14 -4.19 -19.30 4.14
CA PRO A 14 -3.33 -18.62 3.17
C PRO A 14 -3.92 -18.63 1.75
N ARG A 15 -3.44 -17.72 0.90
CA ARG A 15 -3.82 -17.69 -0.53
C ARG A 15 -3.46 -19.01 -1.22
N ALA A 16 -4.20 -19.35 -2.28
CA ALA A 16 -4.03 -20.60 -3.01
C ALA A 16 -2.61 -20.79 -3.60
N ASP A 17 -2.01 -19.71 -4.09
CA ASP A 17 -0.66 -19.69 -4.66
C ASP A 17 0.45 -19.94 -3.62
N ILE A 18 0.25 -19.48 -2.38
CA ILE A 18 1.13 -19.82 -1.25
C ILE A 18 1.02 -21.31 -0.92
N LEU A 19 -0.20 -21.86 -0.97
CA LEU A 19 -0.45 -23.28 -0.66
C LEU A 19 0.04 -24.23 -1.78
N SER A 20 -0.01 -23.81 -3.05
CA SER A 20 0.49 -24.60 -4.18
C SER A 20 2.01 -24.49 -4.37
N GLY A 21 2.65 -23.49 -3.77
CA GLY A 21 4.08 -23.21 -3.94
C GLY A 21 4.40 -22.46 -5.25
N GLU A 22 3.39 -21.97 -5.97
CA GLU A 22 3.52 -21.24 -7.24
C GLU A 22 3.60 -19.72 -7.01
N LEU A 23 4.39 -19.29 -6.02
CA LEU A 23 4.51 -17.88 -5.69
C LEU A 23 5.51 -17.19 -6.62
N ASP A 24 5.03 -16.25 -7.43
CA ASP A 24 5.89 -15.43 -8.29
C ASP A 24 6.69 -14.43 -7.45
N GLU A 25 8.02 -14.60 -7.44
CA GLU A 25 8.93 -13.73 -6.72
C GLU A 25 8.86 -12.27 -7.20
N ALA A 26 8.45 -12.03 -8.44
CA ALA A 26 8.28 -10.67 -8.98
C ALA A 26 7.27 -9.83 -8.18
N ILE A 27 6.33 -10.47 -7.46
CA ILE A 27 5.36 -9.80 -6.58
C ILE A 27 6.06 -9.12 -5.39
N PHE A 28 7.25 -9.56 -4.98
CA PHE A 28 7.97 -8.92 -3.88
C PHE A 28 8.70 -7.63 -4.30
N ALA A 29 8.90 -7.41 -5.60
CA ALA A 29 9.60 -6.26 -6.13
C ALA A 29 8.64 -5.17 -6.61
N ALA A 30 8.27 -4.26 -5.71
CA ALA A 30 7.51 -3.07 -6.09
C ALA A 30 8.31 -2.20 -7.07
N ASN A 31 7.73 -1.90 -8.23
CA ASN A 31 8.31 -1.02 -9.25
C ASN A 31 7.30 0.02 -9.76
N LEU A 32 7.54 1.29 -9.44
CA LEU A 32 6.67 2.38 -9.88
C LEU A 32 6.60 2.50 -11.40
N ALA A 33 7.71 2.30 -12.12
CA ALA A 33 7.72 2.42 -13.57
C ALA A 33 6.82 1.36 -14.22
N ASP A 34 6.74 0.15 -13.65
CA ASP A 34 5.85 -0.89 -14.16
C ASP A 34 4.39 -0.58 -13.87
N VAL A 35 4.08 0.01 -12.72
CA VAL A 35 2.72 0.50 -12.41
C VAL A 35 2.30 1.57 -13.42
N LEU A 36 3.17 2.56 -13.67
CA LEU A 36 2.89 3.64 -14.61
C LEU A 36 2.64 3.16 -16.05
N HIS A 37 3.33 2.11 -16.47
CA HIS A 37 3.21 1.54 -17.82
C HIS A 37 2.20 0.37 -17.91
N GLY A 38 1.49 0.04 -16.83
CA GLY A 38 0.53 -1.08 -16.83
C GLY A 38 1.18 -2.47 -16.99
N ARG A 39 2.44 -2.61 -16.58
CA ARG A 39 3.22 -3.86 -16.64
C ARG A 39 3.43 -4.52 -15.27
N ALA A 40 3.03 -3.84 -14.19
CA ALA A 40 3.20 -4.35 -12.85
C ALA A 40 2.29 -5.56 -12.57
N PRO A 41 2.68 -6.45 -11.63
CA PRO A 41 1.77 -7.44 -11.06
C PRO A 41 0.48 -6.81 -10.57
N LEU A 42 -0.62 -7.57 -10.58
CA LEU A 42 -1.95 -7.06 -10.24
C LEU A 42 -2.00 -6.46 -8.83
N GLU A 43 -1.21 -6.99 -7.89
CA GLU A 43 -1.05 -6.49 -6.52
C GLU A 43 -0.65 -5.01 -6.48
N TYR A 44 0.16 -4.56 -7.43
CA TYR A 44 0.59 -3.16 -7.52
C TYR A 44 -0.10 -2.37 -8.62
N GLY A 45 -0.55 -3.02 -9.70
CA GLY A 45 -1.16 -2.36 -10.84
C GLY A 45 -2.66 -2.09 -10.68
N ASP A 46 -3.40 -3.03 -10.09
CA ASP A 46 -4.84 -2.88 -9.89
C ASP A 46 -5.13 -2.08 -8.59
N PRO A 47 -5.82 -0.93 -8.67
CA PRO A 47 -6.04 -0.09 -7.51
C PRO A 47 -6.87 -0.77 -6.42
N ALA A 48 -7.85 -1.60 -6.79
CA ALA A 48 -8.70 -2.29 -5.83
C ALA A 48 -7.88 -3.28 -4.98
N ARG A 49 -7.08 -4.13 -5.63
CA ARG A 49 -6.16 -5.06 -4.97
C ARG A 49 -5.12 -4.32 -4.15
N PHE A 50 -4.51 -3.28 -4.71
CA PHE A 50 -3.48 -2.50 -4.02
C PHE A 50 -4.02 -1.91 -2.71
N PHE A 51 -5.20 -1.27 -2.73
CA PHE A 51 -5.80 -0.71 -1.53
C PHE A 51 -6.23 -1.77 -0.52
N GLN A 52 -6.73 -2.93 -0.99
CA GLN A 52 -7.13 -4.03 -0.11
C GLN A 52 -5.93 -4.66 0.61
N GLN A 53 -4.78 -4.74 -0.06
CA GLN A 53 -3.58 -5.41 0.44
C GLN A 53 -2.62 -4.46 1.18
N THR A 54 -2.77 -3.14 1.01
CA THR A 54 -1.93 -2.16 1.68
C THR A 54 -2.44 -1.89 3.09
N TYR A 55 -1.66 -2.28 4.09
CA TYR A 55 -1.92 -1.89 5.47
C TYR A 55 -1.58 -0.40 5.69
N PRO A 56 -2.53 0.43 6.17
CA PRO A 56 -2.33 1.86 6.32
C PRO A 56 -1.57 2.15 7.63
N THR A 57 -0.25 1.96 7.59
CA THR A 57 0.59 2.35 8.72
C THR A 57 0.47 3.85 8.99
N GLN A 58 0.59 4.26 10.26
CA GLN A 58 0.52 5.67 10.63
C GLN A 58 1.53 6.52 9.84
N GLY A 59 2.75 6.00 9.63
CA GLY A 59 3.79 6.68 8.85
C GLY A 59 3.40 6.87 7.38
N LEU A 60 2.80 5.85 6.76
CA LEU A 60 2.28 5.96 5.38
C LEU A 60 1.16 6.99 5.30
N VAL A 61 0.15 6.90 6.17
CA VAL A 61 -0.97 7.85 6.22
C VAL A 61 -0.48 9.29 6.38
N ASN A 62 0.43 9.52 7.33
CA ASN A 62 1.00 10.85 7.57
C ASN A 62 1.75 11.38 6.34
N LEU A 63 2.53 10.52 5.67
CA LEU A 63 3.23 10.90 4.43
C LEU A 63 2.25 11.29 3.33
N LEU A 64 1.23 10.46 3.08
CA LEU A 64 0.25 10.72 2.03
C LEU A 64 -0.54 12.01 2.33
N ALA A 65 -0.93 12.22 3.59
CA ALA A 65 -1.65 13.41 4.02
C ALA A 65 -0.80 14.69 3.90
N ALA A 66 0.50 14.62 4.22
CA ALA A 66 1.43 15.75 4.05
C ALA A 66 1.56 16.15 2.58
N VAL A 67 1.70 15.16 1.68
CA VAL A 67 1.75 15.43 0.22
C VAL A 67 0.42 15.99 -0.27
N ALA A 68 -0.72 15.40 0.12
CA ALA A 68 -2.05 15.88 -0.27
C ALA A 68 -2.30 17.32 0.21
N LYS A 69 -1.96 17.64 1.46
CA LYS A 69 -2.05 18.99 2.02
C LYS A 69 -1.23 19.99 1.21
N ARG A 70 0.00 19.66 0.87
CA ARG A 70 0.86 20.54 0.07
C ARG A 70 0.31 20.75 -1.34
N LEU A 71 -0.15 19.71 -2.01
CA LEU A 71 -0.70 19.83 -3.36
C LEU A 71 -2.01 20.61 -3.39
N ALA A 72 -2.85 20.47 -2.36
CA ALA A 72 -4.15 21.16 -2.29
C ALA A 72 -4.05 22.61 -1.79
N GLN A 73 -3.17 22.87 -0.82
CA GLN A 73 -3.11 24.15 -0.09
C GLN A 73 -1.81 24.94 -0.30
N GLY A 74 -0.79 24.34 -0.92
CA GLY A 74 0.52 24.96 -1.10
C GLY A 74 1.36 25.07 0.19
N THR A 75 0.93 24.46 1.30
CA THR A 75 1.59 24.55 2.62
C THR A 75 2.24 23.22 3.03
N GLY A 76 3.28 23.29 3.88
CA GLY A 76 4.04 22.10 4.33
C GLY A 76 5.33 21.85 3.53
N ASP A 77 6.02 20.75 3.82
CA ASP A 77 7.36 20.46 3.28
C ASP A 77 7.37 20.22 1.77
N SER A 78 8.26 20.92 1.06
CA SER A 78 8.44 20.78 -0.40
C SER A 78 9.26 19.57 -0.81
N VAL A 79 10.08 19.08 0.12
CA VAL A 79 10.98 17.96 -0.08
C VAL A 79 10.84 17.07 1.14
N ILE A 80 10.49 15.80 0.92
CA ILE A 80 10.33 14.81 1.97
C ILE A 80 11.37 13.72 1.74
N GLN A 81 12.26 13.53 2.72
CA GLN A 81 13.22 12.43 2.69
C GLN A 81 12.64 11.21 3.41
N LEU A 82 12.46 10.10 2.68
CA LEU A 82 12.02 8.83 3.26
C LEU A 82 13.20 8.11 3.90
N GLN A 83 13.42 8.33 5.20
CA GLN A 83 14.45 7.64 5.97
C GLN A 83 13.95 6.27 6.43
N THR A 84 14.11 5.27 5.56
CA THR A 84 13.77 3.88 5.86
C THR A 84 14.90 2.94 5.45
N PRO A 85 15.15 1.84 6.19
CA PRO A 85 16.09 0.80 5.78
C PRO A 85 15.75 0.16 4.42
N PHE A 86 16.60 -0.74 3.94
CA PHE A 86 16.26 -1.62 2.82
C PHE A 86 14.97 -2.39 3.11
N GLY A 87 14.08 -2.49 2.13
CA GLY A 87 12.74 -3.08 2.32
C GLY A 87 11.72 -2.19 3.05
N GLY A 88 12.08 -0.98 3.48
CA GLY A 88 11.20 -0.11 4.26
C GLY A 88 10.08 0.62 3.50
N GLY A 89 9.66 0.10 2.33
CA GLY A 89 8.45 0.57 1.66
C GLY A 89 8.56 1.89 0.86
N LYS A 90 9.76 2.35 0.48
CA LYS A 90 9.93 3.60 -0.30
C LYS A 90 9.16 3.57 -1.62
N THR A 91 9.36 2.53 -2.44
CA THR A 91 8.64 2.39 -3.70
C THR A 91 7.15 2.17 -3.48
N HIS A 92 6.77 1.43 -2.43
CA HIS A 92 5.37 1.23 -2.05
C HIS A 92 4.67 2.55 -1.68
N ALA A 93 5.37 3.45 -0.99
CA ALA A 93 4.84 4.78 -0.66
C ALA A 93 4.59 5.62 -1.92
N LEU A 94 5.50 5.55 -2.91
CA LEU A 94 5.30 6.23 -4.19
C LEU A 94 4.12 5.65 -4.98
N ILE A 95 3.98 4.32 -5.01
CA ILE A 95 2.82 3.65 -5.64
C ILE A 95 1.52 4.00 -4.90
N SER A 96 1.57 4.13 -3.57
CA SER A 96 0.43 4.55 -2.76
C SER A 96 -0.04 5.96 -3.12
N LEU A 97 0.91 6.91 -3.28
CA LEU A 97 0.59 8.26 -3.78
C LEU A 97 -0.03 8.21 -5.17
N TYR A 98 0.55 7.41 -6.08
CA TYR A 98 0.01 7.24 -7.43
C TYR A 98 -1.45 6.79 -7.40
N HIS A 99 -1.76 5.70 -6.69
CA HIS A 99 -3.12 5.17 -6.62
C HIS A 99 -4.07 6.11 -5.89
N LEU A 100 -3.64 6.74 -4.80
CA LEU A 100 -4.45 7.72 -4.09
C LEU A 100 -4.90 8.86 -5.01
N PHE A 101 -3.97 9.45 -5.76
CA PHE A 101 -4.30 10.61 -6.60
C PHE A 101 -4.98 10.25 -7.93
N ARG A 102 -4.72 9.06 -8.49
CA ARG A 102 -5.33 8.63 -9.76
C ARG A 102 -6.67 7.93 -9.57
N HIS A 103 -6.81 7.15 -8.51
CA HIS A 103 -7.92 6.23 -8.31
C HIS A 103 -8.67 6.43 -6.98
N GLY A 104 -8.15 7.22 -6.03
CA GLY A 104 -8.74 7.34 -4.68
C GLY A 104 -10.22 7.71 -4.66
N ARG A 105 -10.69 8.56 -5.60
CA ARG A 105 -12.11 8.91 -5.72
C ARG A 105 -13.03 7.73 -6.08
N GLN A 106 -12.49 6.70 -6.74
CA GLN A 106 -13.22 5.49 -7.09
C GLN A 106 -13.31 4.52 -5.89
N PHE A 107 -12.45 4.70 -4.88
CA PHE A 107 -12.34 3.85 -3.69
C PHE A 107 -12.43 4.67 -2.40
N PRO A 108 -13.51 5.46 -2.17
CA PRO A 108 -13.62 6.34 -1.01
C PRO A 108 -13.62 5.57 0.33
N ASP A 109 -14.05 4.30 0.30
CA ASP A 109 -14.12 3.43 1.48
C ASP A 109 -12.86 2.63 1.76
N ALA A 110 -11.86 2.68 0.87
CA ALA A 110 -10.58 2.06 1.14
C ALA A 110 -9.96 2.71 2.39
N VAL A 111 -9.53 1.88 3.35
CA VAL A 111 -9.05 2.37 4.66
C VAL A 111 -7.93 3.39 4.50
N LEU A 112 -6.99 3.14 3.58
CA LEU A 112 -5.89 4.06 3.27
C LEU A 112 -6.41 5.41 2.74
N VAL A 113 -7.41 5.41 1.86
CA VAL A 113 -8.00 6.63 1.29
C VAL A 113 -8.71 7.41 2.41
N ARG A 114 -9.63 6.75 3.12
CA ARG A 114 -10.41 7.34 4.21
C ARG A 114 -9.57 7.93 5.34
N GLN A 115 -8.43 7.31 5.66
CA GLN A 115 -7.54 7.79 6.72
C GLN A 115 -6.63 8.93 6.27
N THR A 116 -6.48 9.16 4.97
CA THR A 116 -5.55 10.14 4.42
C THR A 116 -6.21 11.47 4.04
N VAL A 117 -7.39 11.41 3.39
CA VAL A 117 -8.06 12.56 2.78
C VAL A 117 -9.49 12.75 3.28
#